data_AF-A0A926BPR3-F1
#
_entry.id   AF-A0A926BPR3-F1
#
_cell.length_a   1.000
_cell.length_b   1.000
_cell.length_c   1.000
_cell.angle_alpha   90.00
_cell.angle_beta   90.00
_cell.angle_gamma   90.00
#
_symmetry.space_group_name_H-M   'P 1'
#
loop_
_entity.id
_entity.type
_entity.pdbx_description
1 polymer ?
#
loop_
_entity_poly.entity_id
_entity_poly.type
_entity_poly.pdbx_seq_one_letter_code
_entity_poly.pdbx_strand_id
1 'polypeptide(L)'
;MTENTNREVSYDEIETVLKAGAFPHTETEWLHVPVSRLPHDAQDRLVAVCERLLESREYGMVDDNRISVVKLLVALLPKSHGLIRRWMFSPGDIYPREVQFTLCCFLSDVLRFTPRDENVVVTILNLSEEYLDTVTTDEAHNAFMAADMLGDHWEGDAGIKALRRIAEQSENPIGREAATNALKEAARIAP
;
A
#
# COMPACT_ATOMS: atom_id res chain seq x y z
N MET A 1 -2.49 -24.25 33.98
CA MET A 1 -3.69 -23.81 33.24
C MET A 1 -3.45 -22.38 32.82
N THR A 2 -2.94 -22.19 31.60
CA THR A 2 -2.73 -20.88 31.00
C THR A 2 -4.06 -20.42 30.42
N GLU A 3 -4.70 -19.48 31.10
CA GLU A 3 -5.87 -18.75 30.58
C GLU A 3 -5.41 -17.91 29.39
N ASN A 4 -5.69 -18.42 28.19
CA ASN A 4 -5.63 -17.64 26.96
C ASN A 4 -6.74 -16.58 27.04
N THR A 5 -6.40 -15.40 27.53
CA THR A 5 -7.25 -14.22 27.51
C THR A 5 -7.29 -13.71 26.07
N ASN A 6 -8.16 -14.34 25.28
CA ASN A 6 -8.60 -13.84 24.00
C ASN A 6 -9.49 -12.61 24.26
N ARG A 7 -8.86 -11.50 24.65
CA ARG A 7 -9.55 -10.24 24.90
C ARG A 7 -9.95 -9.71 23.53
N GLU A 8 -11.25 -9.80 23.20
CA GLU A 8 -11.82 -9.10 22.05
C GLU A 8 -11.45 -7.62 22.18
N VAL A 9 -10.58 -7.15 21.30
CA VAL A 9 -10.28 -5.72 21.17
C VAL A 9 -11.56 -5.05 20.69
N SER A 10 -12.08 -4.10 21.48
CA SER A 10 -13.35 -3.43 21.18
C SER A 10 -13.20 -2.55 19.93
N TYR A 11 -14.24 -2.47 19.10
CA TYR A 11 -14.30 -1.55 17.96
C TYR A 11 -14.05 -0.10 18.38
N ASP A 12 -14.59 0.29 19.53
CA ASP A 12 -14.38 1.62 20.08
C ASP A 12 -12.91 1.84 20.47
N GLU A 13 -12.17 0.80 20.87
CA GLU A 13 -10.73 0.92 21.20
C GLU A 13 -9.89 1.09 19.93
N ILE A 14 -10.17 0.33 18.86
CA ILE A 14 -9.47 0.48 17.57
C ILE A 14 -9.79 1.83 16.94
N GLU A 15 -11.06 2.22 16.93
CA GLU A 15 -11.51 3.51 16.40
C GLU A 15 -10.99 4.67 17.28
N THR A 16 -10.87 4.48 18.60
CA THR A 16 -10.23 5.45 19.49
C THR A 16 -8.72 5.53 19.25
N VAL A 17 -8.03 4.42 19.05
CA VAL A 17 -6.59 4.41 18.72
C VAL A 17 -6.32 5.07 17.37
N LEU A 18 -7.19 4.81 16.38
CA LEU A 18 -7.15 5.47 15.06
C LEU A 18 -7.48 6.96 15.15
N LYS A 19 -8.57 7.34 15.82
CA LYS A 19 -9.00 8.73 15.95
C LYS A 19 -8.14 9.57 16.89
N ALA A 20 -7.47 8.97 17.88
CA ALA A 20 -6.60 9.69 18.80
C ALA A 20 -5.28 10.11 18.17
N GLY A 21 -5.02 9.76 16.90
CA GLY A 21 -3.73 10.01 16.26
C GLY A 21 -2.58 9.35 17.02
N ALA A 22 -2.86 8.32 17.83
CA ALA A 22 -1.90 7.65 18.70
C ALA A 22 -0.96 6.71 17.91
N PHE A 23 -0.79 6.97 16.61
CA PHE A 23 0.25 6.39 15.80
C PHE A 23 1.41 7.39 15.76
N PRO A 24 2.49 7.15 16.52
CA PRO A 24 3.65 8.02 16.42
C PRO A 24 4.16 8.02 14.97
N HIS A 25 4.47 9.21 14.45
CA HIS A 25 4.98 9.42 13.08
C HIS A 25 6.33 8.73 12.83
N THR A 26 6.91 8.05 13.82
CA THR A 26 8.22 7.43 13.75
C THR A 26 8.16 6.08 13.04
N GLU A 27 9.09 5.88 12.12
CA GLU A 27 9.01 4.91 11.02
C GLU A 27 8.94 3.42 11.39
N THR A 28 9.06 2.99 12.65
CA THR A 28 9.46 1.58 12.90
C THR A 28 8.91 0.88 14.16
N GLU A 29 8.19 1.54 15.08
CA GLU A 29 7.87 0.91 16.39
C GLU A 29 6.53 0.18 16.50
N TRP A 30 5.62 0.24 15.52
CA TRP A 30 4.23 -0.22 15.72
C TRP A 30 3.93 -1.64 15.21
N LEU A 31 4.89 -2.32 14.57
CA LEU A 31 4.76 -3.72 14.13
C LEU A 31 5.15 -4.76 15.20
N HIS A 32 5.19 -4.39 16.48
CA HIS A 32 5.51 -5.34 17.55
C HIS A 32 4.42 -6.41 17.76
N VAL A 33 3.17 -6.11 17.39
CA VAL A 33 2.13 -7.12 17.19
C VAL A 33 1.91 -7.23 15.68
N PRO A 34 2.35 -8.32 15.03
CA PRO A 34 2.05 -8.52 13.63
C PRO A 34 0.54 -8.62 13.51
N VAL A 35 -0.12 -7.61 12.95
CA VAL A 35 -1.59 -7.64 12.73
C VAL A 35 -2.00 -8.85 11.88
N SER A 36 -1.07 -9.38 11.10
CA SER A 36 -1.16 -10.67 10.40
C SER A 36 -1.36 -11.90 11.30
N ARG A 37 -1.01 -11.81 12.60
CA ARG A 37 -1.22 -12.85 13.62
C ARG A 37 -2.57 -12.73 14.34
N LEU A 38 -3.35 -11.69 14.08
CA LEU A 38 -4.70 -11.58 14.63
C LEU A 38 -5.60 -12.69 14.05
N PRO A 39 -6.64 -13.13 14.78
CA PRO A 39 -7.67 -14.00 14.23
C PRO A 39 -8.27 -13.45 12.92
N HIS A 40 -8.64 -14.33 11.99
CA HIS A 40 -9.14 -13.91 10.67
C HIS A 40 -10.33 -12.96 10.75
N ASP A 41 -11.26 -13.22 11.66
CA ASP A 41 -12.40 -12.37 11.91
C ASP A 41 -11.98 -10.99 12.41
N ALA A 42 -10.97 -10.89 13.27
CA ALA A 42 -10.42 -9.60 13.70
C ALA A 42 -9.75 -8.83 12.54
N GLN A 43 -9.05 -9.52 11.64
CA GLN A 43 -8.48 -8.89 10.44
C GLN A 43 -9.58 -8.38 9.51
N ASP A 44 -10.63 -9.16 9.25
CA ASP A 44 -11.76 -8.77 8.40
C ASP A 44 -12.48 -7.54 9.01
N ARG A 45 -12.63 -7.51 10.34
CA ARG A 45 -13.18 -6.34 11.06
C ARG A 45 -12.30 -5.10 10.88
N LEU A 46 -10.98 -5.23 10.95
CA LEU A 46 -10.05 -4.11 10.75
C LEU A 46 -10.09 -3.58 9.31
N VAL A 47 -10.16 -4.46 8.30
CA VAL A 47 -10.33 -4.05 6.90
C VAL A 47 -11.61 -3.21 6.73
N ALA A 48 -12.72 -3.66 7.33
CA ALA A 48 -13.98 -2.91 7.29
C ALA A 48 -13.93 -1.56 8.03
N VAL A 49 -13.10 -1.43 9.07
CA VAL A 49 -12.85 -0.14 9.73
C VAL A 49 -12.06 0.79 8.81
N CYS A 50 -10.97 0.31 8.21
CA CYS A 50 -10.17 1.08 7.27
C CYS A 50 -11.01 1.56 6.08
N GLU A 51 -11.90 0.72 5.57
CA GLU A 51 -12.87 1.08 4.52
C GLU A 51 -13.70 2.30 4.91
N ARG A 52 -14.38 2.25 6.07
CA ARG A 52 -15.22 3.35 6.54
C ARG A 52 -14.42 4.63 6.77
N LEU A 53 -13.20 4.52 7.29
CA LEU A 53 -12.34 5.67 7.54
C LEU A 53 -11.86 6.33 6.24
N LEU A 54 -11.51 5.55 5.22
CA LEU A 54 -11.15 6.08 3.91
C LEU A 54 -12.35 6.64 3.15
N GLU A 55 -13.56 6.10 3.35
CA GLU A 55 -14.78 6.65 2.76
C GLU A 55 -15.21 7.98 3.42
N SER A 56 -14.77 8.23 4.66
CA SER A 56 -14.95 9.50 5.34
C SER A 56 -13.95 10.54 4.82
N ARG A 57 -14.37 11.34 3.83
CA ARG A 57 -13.53 12.42 3.24
C ARG A 57 -12.97 13.37 4.30
N GLU A 58 -13.78 13.76 5.28
CA GLU A 58 -13.33 14.67 6.36
C GLU A 58 -12.20 14.06 7.19
N TYR A 59 -12.26 12.75 7.45
CA TYR A 59 -11.23 12.04 8.20
C TYR A 59 -9.97 11.82 7.36
N GLY A 60 -10.12 11.33 6.13
CA GLY A 60 -9.00 10.97 5.26
C GLY A 60 -8.28 12.15 4.61
N MET A 61 -8.90 13.34 4.56
CA MET A 61 -8.22 14.57 4.14
C MET A 61 -7.16 15.03 5.16
N VAL A 62 -7.19 14.52 6.39
CA VAL A 62 -6.11 14.71 7.36
C VAL A 62 -4.99 13.71 7.05
N ASP A 63 -3.80 14.21 6.73
CA ASP A 63 -2.67 13.39 6.26
C ASP A 63 -2.33 12.25 7.21
N ASP A 64 -2.24 12.54 8.51
CA ASP A 64 -1.89 11.54 9.53
C ASP A 64 -2.89 10.38 9.60
N ASN A 65 -4.17 10.70 9.43
CA ASN A 65 -5.25 9.73 9.43
C ASN A 65 -5.16 8.84 8.19
N ARG A 66 -4.99 9.44 7.00
CA ARG A 66 -4.82 8.70 5.74
C ARG A 66 -3.63 7.76 5.80
N ILE A 67 -2.48 8.28 6.22
CA ILE A 67 -1.23 7.53 6.37
C ILE A 67 -1.42 6.34 7.31
N SER A 68 -2.01 6.57 8.49
CA SER A 68 -2.23 5.51 9.48
C SER A 68 -3.14 4.40 8.95
N VAL A 69 -4.23 4.76 8.25
CA VAL A 69 -5.16 3.79 7.68
C VAL A 69 -4.51 3.00 6.55
N VAL A 70 -3.76 3.67 5.66
CA VAL A 70 -3.05 2.99 4.56
C VAL A 70 -1.98 2.04 5.09
N LYS A 71 -1.17 2.45 6.08
CA LYS A 71 -0.19 1.58 6.74
C LYS A 71 -0.84 0.32 7.31
N LEU A 72 -1.99 0.48 7.97
CA LEU A 72 -2.74 -0.64 8.52
C LEU A 72 -3.29 -1.55 7.41
N LEU A 73 -3.78 -1.00 6.30
CA LEU A 73 -4.19 -1.80 5.14
C LEU A 73 -3.04 -2.64 4.59
N VAL A 74 -1.86 -2.06 4.37
CA VAL A 74 -0.69 -2.79 3.88
C VAL A 74 -0.30 -3.90 4.86
N ALA A 75 -0.31 -3.62 6.16
CA ALA A 75 0.00 -4.62 7.18
C ALA A 75 -1.01 -5.78 7.27
N LEU A 76 -2.26 -5.57 6.81
CA LEU A 76 -3.33 -6.57 6.77
C LEU A 76 -3.35 -7.41 5.48
N LEU A 77 -2.34 -7.30 4.61
CA LEU A 77 -2.25 -8.19 3.45
C LEU A 77 -2.11 -9.68 3.87
N PRO A 78 -2.75 -10.62 3.16
CA PRO A 78 -3.50 -10.43 1.91
C PRO A 78 -4.98 -10.01 2.08
N LYS A 79 -5.51 -9.92 3.31
CA LYS A 79 -6.94 -9.67 3.55
C LYS A 79 -7.43 -8.33 3.00
N SER A 80 -6.60 -7.31 3.06
CA SER A 80 -6.90 -5.96 2.57
C SER A 80 -6.79 -5.80 1.05
N HIS A 81 -6.35 -6.82 0.30
CA HIS A 81 -6.02 -6.69 -1.12
C HIS A 81 -7.18 -6.10 -1.95
N GLY A 82 -8.41 -6.58 -1.75
CA GLY A 82 -9.57 -6.08 -2.48
C GLY A 82 -9.82 -4.58 -2.28
N LEU A 83 -9.62 -4.10 -1.05
CA LEU A 83 -9.78 -2.69 -0.71
C LEU A 83 -8.63 -1.82 -1.23
N ILE A 84 -7.39 -2.30 -1.11
CA ILE A 84 -6.21 -1.64 -1.69
C ILE A 84 -6.40 -1.47 -3.20
N ARG A 85 -6.78 -2.55 -3.91
CA ARG A 85 -7.07 -2.51 -5.34
C ARG A 85 -8.14 -1.47 -5.66
N ARG A 86 -9.26 -1.48 -4.93
CA ARG A 86 -10.35 -0.52 -5.15
C ARG A 86 -9.87 0.93 -5.05
N TRP A 87 -9.02 1.26 -4.08
CA TRP A 87 -8.49 2.61 -3.91
C TRP A 87 -7.42 2.97 -4.95
N MET A 88 -6.54 2.03 -5.31
CA MET A 88 -5.55 2.23 -6.38
C MET A 88 -6.21 2.63 -7.69
N PHE A 89 -7.34 2.00 -8.06
CA PHE A 89 -8.06 2.29 -9.30
C PHE A 89 -9.29 3.18 -9.11
N SER A 90 -9.42 3.84 -7.96
CA SER A 90 -10.56 4.72 -7.72
C SER A 90 -10.41 5.97 -8.60
N PRO A 91 -11.34 6.22 -9.54
CA PRO A 91 -11.32 7.45 -10.30
C PRO A 91 -11.70 8.60 -9.37
N GLY A 92 -11.03 9.74 -9.49
CA GLY A 92 -11.47 10.91 -8.77
C GLY A 92 -10.52 12.09 -8.80
N ASP A 93 -10.99 13.11 -8.09
CA ASP A 93 -10.32 14.35 -7.78
C ASP A 93 -9.21 14.13 -6.73
N ILE A 94 -8.82 15.18 -5.99
CA ILE A 94 -7.58 15.21 -5.19
C ILE A 94 -7.52 14.06 -4.16
N TYR A 95 -8.62 13.76 -3.49
CA TYR A 95 -8.59 12.83 -2.34
C TYR A 95 -8.24 11.37 -2.72
N PRO A 96 -8.90 10.72 -3.70
CA PRO A 96 -8.45 9.42 -4.18
C PRO A 96 -6.98 9.40 -4.64
N ARG A 97 -6.50 10.47 -5.28
CA ARG A 97 -5.09 10.57 -5.73
C ARG A 97 -4.12 10.61 -4.55
N GLU A 98 -4.46 11.30 -3.47
CA GLU A 98 -3.69 11.29 -2.22
C GLU A 98 -3.63 9.90 -1.58
N VAL A 99 -4.74 9.15 -1.61
CA VAL A 99 -4.77 7.76 -1.12
C VAL A 99 -3.91 6.85 -2.01
N GLN A 100 -4.00 6.97 -3.34
CA GLN A 100 -3.15 6.24 -4.30
C GLN A 100 -1.66 6.51 -4.05
N PHE A 101 -1.28 7.79 -3.93
CA PHE A 101 0.10 8.19 -3.62
C PHE A 101 0.60 7.53 -2.32
N THR A 102 -0.21 7.62 -1.27
CA THR A 102 0.12 7.06 0.04
C THR A 102 0.23 5.54 -0.02
N LEU A 103 -0.62 4.86 -0.80
CA LEU A 103 -0.55 3.42 -1.03
C LEU A 103 0.75 3.03 -1.71
N CYS A 104 1.15 3.73 -2.79
CA CYS A 104 2.43 3.48 -3.47
C CYS A 104 3.61 3.63 -2.51
N CYS A 105 3.59 4.63 -1.62
CA CYS A 105 4.65 4.85 -0.63
C CYS A 105 4.79 3.70 0.38
N PHE A 106 3.69 3.08 0.82
CA PHE A 106 3.77 2.01 1.84
C PHE A 106 3.81 0.60 1.26
N LEU A 107 3.33 0.40 0.03
CA LEU A 107 3.50 -0.85 -0.71
C LEU A 107 4.96 -1.10 -1.06
N SER A 108 5.79 -0.05 -1.21
CA SER A 108 7.23 -0.20 -1.41
C SER A 108 7.91 -0.80 -0.16
N ASP A 109 7.47 -0.43 1.03
CA ASP A 109 8.05 -0.91 2.28
C ASP A 109 7.43 -2.23 2.78
N VAL A 110 6.45 -2.81 2.08
CA VAL A 110 5.73 -4.02 2.53
C VAL A 110 6.67 -5.19 2.86
N LEU A 111 7.77 -5.35 2.11
CA LEU A 111 8.76 -6.40 2.31
C LEU A 111 9.59 -6.20 3.59
N ARG A 112 9.64 -4.98 4.12
CA ARG A 112 10.24 -4.69 5.42
C ARG A 112 9.35 -5.12 6.57
N PHE A 113 8.04 -5.20 6.34
CA PHE A 113 7.02 -5.32 7.39
C PHE A 113 6.29 -6.67 7.41
N THR A 114 6.21 -7.36 6.29
CA THR A 114 5.52 -8.65 6.16
C THR A 114 6.56 -9.77 5.98
N PRO A 115 6.41 -10.93 6.65
CA PRO A 115 7.18 -12.12 6.30
C PRO A 115 7.08 -12.35 4.78
N ARG A 116 8.18 -12.76 4.13
CA ARG A 116 8.25 -12.97 2.66
C ARG A 116 7.26 -14.05 2.19
N ASP A 117 5.99 -13.70 2.13
CA ASP A 117 4.95 -14.48 1.50
C ASP A 117 5.00 -14.15 0.01
N GLU A 118 5.45 -15.13 -0.77
CA GLU A 118 5.57 -15.01 -2.22
C GLU A 118 4.24 -14.60 -2.89
N ASN A 119 3.10 -14.99 -2.31
CA ASN A 119 1.80 -14.61 -2.87
C ASN A 119 1.51 -13.12 -2.68
N VAL A 120 1.90 -12.55 -1.54
CA VAL A 120 1.76 -11.11 -1.27
C VAL A 120 2.67 -10.32 -2.21
N VAL A 121 3.91 -10.76 -2.39
CA VAL A 121 4.88 -10.18 -3.36
C VAL A 121 4.28 -10.14 -4.76
N VAL A 122 3.84 -11.29 -5.27
CA VAL A 122 3.26 -11.39 -6.62
C VAL A 122 2.01 -10.53 -6.76
N THR A 123 1.16 -10.50 -5.72
CA THR A 123 -0.06 -9.68 -5.72
C THR A 123 0.26 -8.19 -5.89
N ILE A 124 1.26 -7.68 -5.17
CA ILE A 124 1.60 -6.26 -5.21
C ILE A 124 2.31 -5.90 -6.51
N LEU A 125 3.19 -6.77 -7.02
CA LEU A 125 3.82 -6.59 -8.33
C LEU A 125 2.76 -6.49 -9.43
N ASN A 126 1.82 -7.45 -9.48
CA ASN A 126 0.73 -7.44 -10.46
C ASN A 126 -0.15 -6.19 -10.33
N LEU A 127 -0.44 -5.77 -9.09
CA LEU A 127 -1.24 -4.56 -8.83
C LEU A 127 -0.55 -3.30 -9.34
N SER A 128 0.77 -3.21 -9.15
CA SER A 128 1.58 -2.07 -9.56
C SER A 128 1.72 -2.00 -11.08
N GLU A 129 1.91 -3.15 -11.73
CA GLU A 129 1.93 -3.25 -13.18
C GLU A 129 0.60 -2.79 -13.79
N GLU A 130 -0.51 -3.31 -13.28
CA GLU A 130 -1.84 -2.94 -13.77
C GLU A 130 -2.15 -1.45 -13.54
N TYR A 131 -1.71 -0.89 -12.40
CA TYR A 131 -1.84 0.54 -12.15
C TYR A 131 -1.10 1.37 -13.19
N LEU A 132 0.16 1.03 -13.47
CA LEU A 132 0.96 1.73 -14.48
C LEU A 132 0.39 1.60 -15.90
N ASP A 133 -0.26 0.49 -16.22
CA ASP A 133 -0.91 0.32 -17.53
C ASP A 133 -2.20 1.13 -17.70
N THR A 134 -2.85 1.51 -16.61
CA THR A 134 -4.15 2.19 -16.63
C THR A 134 -4.10 3.68 -16.26
N VAL A 135 -2.94 4.17 -15.81
CA VAL A 135 -2.77 5.51 -15.24
C VAL A 135 -3.01 6.65 -16.23
N THR A 136 -3.75 7.68 -15.85
CA THR A 136 -4.02 8.83 -16.73
C THR A 136 -2.98 9.95 -16.58
N THR A 137 -2.96 10.93 -17.49
CA THR A 137 -2.06 12.11 -17.41
C THR A 137 -2.16 12.86 -16.09
N ASP A 138 -3.37 12.90 -15.55
CA ASP A 138 -3.73 13.52 -14.28
C ASP A 138 -3.13 12.80 -13.06
N GLU A 139 -2.68 11.56 -13.24
CA GLU A 139 -2.12 10.69 -12.23
C GLU A 139 -0.61 10.47 -12.46
N ALA A 140 0.03 11.26 -13.33
CA ALA A 140 1.44 11.09 -13.69
C ALA A 140 2.38 11.07 -12.47
N HIS A 141 2.12 11.90 -11.46
CA HIS A 141 2.91 11.88 -10.22
C HIS A 141 2.81 10.54 -9.49
N ASN A 142 1.61 9.97 -9.39
CA ASN A 142 1.38 8.67 -8.76
C ASN A 142 1.98 7.54 -9.61
N ALA A 143 1.95 7.65 -10.94
CA ALA A 143 2.62 6.74 -11.85
C ALA A 143 4.13 6.68 -11.58
N PHE A 144 4.78 7.84 -11.42
CA PHE A 144 6.20 7.89 -11.08
C PHE A 144 6.50 7.20 -9.76
N MET A 145 5.70 7.43 -8.72
CA MET A 145 5.87 6.75 -7.42
C MET A 145 5.66 5.24 -7.51
N ALA A 146 4.67 4.78 -8.27
CA ALA A 146 4.43 3.35 -8.49
C ALA A 146 5.59 2.68 -9.23
N ALA A 147 6.19 3.38 -10.21
CA ALA A 147 7.35 2.88 -10.94
C ALA A 147 8.63 2.90 -10.08
N ASP A 148 8.84 3.96 -9.31
CA ASP A 148 9.96 4.10 -8.37
C ASP A 148 9.94 3.00 -7.31
N MET A 149 8.76 2.74 -6.73
CA MET A 149 8.52 1.60 -5.86
C MET A 149 9.03 0.29 -6.48
N LEU A 150 8.69 0.01 -7.74
CA LEU A 150 9.11 -1.22 -8.45
C LEU A 150 10.62 -1.30 -8.68
N GLY A 151 11.30 -0.16 -8.81
CA GLY A 151 12.74 -0.08 -9.12
C GLY A 151 13.62 -0.26 -7.90
N ASP A 152 13.27 0.40 -6.79
CA ASP A 152 14.20 0.57 -5.66
C ASP A 152 13.93 -0.39 -4.49
N HIS A 153 12.69 -0.84 -4.32
CA HIS A 153 12.26 -1.50 -3.09
C HIS A 153 11.98 -3.00 -3.23
N TRP A 154 11.97 -3.54 -4.45
CA TRP A 154 11.77 -4.97 -4.68
C TRP A 154 13.11 -5.68 -4.87
N GLU A 155 13.43 -6.59 -3.96
CA GLU A 155 14.63 -7.41 -4.09
C GLU A 155 14.57 -8.30 -5.34
N GLY A 156 15.55 -8.17 -6.23
CA GLY A 156 15.79 -9.05 -7.36
C GLY A 156 15.20 -8.58 -8.70
N ASP A 157 15.28 -9.44 -9.71
CA ASP A 157 14.93 -9.10 -11.10
C ASP A 157 13.43 -8.84 -11.34
N ALA A 158 12.54 -9.15 -10.39
CA ALA A 158 11.10 -9.16 -10.64
C ALA A 158 10.55 -7.77 -10.93
N GLY A 159 10.86 -6.77 -10.09
CA GLY A 159 10.49 -5.38 -10.31
C GLY A 159 11.09 -4.81 -11.60
N ILE A 160 12.36 -5.11 -11.86
CA ILE A 160 13.05 -4.70 -13.11
C ILE A 160 12.41 -5.33 -14.35
N LYS A 161 12.01 -6.60 -14.30
CA LYS A 161 11.30 -7.28 -15.39
C LYS A 161 9.91 -6.68 -15.63
N ALA A 162 9.18 -6.37 -14.56
CA ALA A 162 7.90 -5.67 -14.62
C ALA A 162 8.05 -4.31 -15.31
N LEU A 163 8.98 -3.49 -14.83
CA LEU A 163 9.28 -2.17 -15.40
C LEU A 163 9.68 -2.26 -16.87
N ARG A 164 10.53 -3.23 -17.25
CA ARG A 164 10.92 -3.45 -18.65
C ARG A 164 9.73 -3.77 -19.52
N ARG A 165 8.86 -4.69 -19.07
CA ARG A 165 7.62 -5.01 -19.79
C ARG A 165 6.76 -3.77 -19.99
N ILE A 166 6.53 -2.97 -18.95
CA ILE A 166 5.70 -1.75 -19.04
C ILE A 166 6.32 -0.76 -20.02
N ALA A 167 7.63 -0.48 -19.89
CA ALA A 167 8.34 0.44 -20.76
C ALA A 167 8.26 0.04 -22.24
N GLU A 168 8.30 -1.27 -22.53
CA GLU A 168 8.29 -1.81 -23.89
C GLU A 168 6.87 -2.00 -24.48
N GLN A 169 5.89 -2.35 -23.64
CA GLN A 169 4.60 -2.90 -24.08
C GLN A 169 3.38 -2.07 -23.69
N SER A 170 3.50 -1.17 -22.72
CA SER A 170 2.34 -0.39 -22.28
C SER A 170 1.88 0.57 -23.38
N GLU A 171 0.58 0.58 -23.67
CA GLU A 171 -0.02 1.56 -24.58
C GLU A 171 -0.10 2.95 -23.95
N ASN A 172 0.10 3.02 -22.63
CA ASN A 172 0.01 4.24 -21.85
C ASN A 172 1.33 5.03 -21.87
N PRO A 173 1.38 6.24 -22.45
CA PRO A 173 2.62 7.00 -22.53
C PRO A 173 3.16 7.38 -21.14
N ILE A 174 2.29 7.64 -20.16
CA ILE A 174 2.67 8.05 -18.81
C ILE A 174 3.26 6.86 -18.05
N GLY A 175 2.58 5.70 -18.09
CA GLY A 175 3.09 4.45 -17.53
C GLY A 175 4.46 4.06 -18.11
N ARG A 176 4.62 4.13 -19.43
CA ARG A 176 5.92 3.88 -20.08
C ARG A 176 7.01 4.84 -19.63
N GLU A 177 6.72 6.14 -19.57
CA GLU A 177 7.71 7.15 -19.18
C GLU A 177 8.15 6.94 -17.73
N ALA A 178 7.20 6.71 -16.82
CA ALA A 178 7.46 6.38 -15.44
C ALA A 178 8.35 5.13 -15.33
N ALA A 179 8.00 4.05 -16.02
CA ALA A 179 8.78 2.82 -15.99
C ALA A 179 10.19 2.99 -16.59
N THR A 180 10.31 3.74 -17.67
CA THR A 180 11.59 4.05 -18.32
C THR A 180 12.51 4.83 -17.39
N ASN A 181 11.97 5.80 -16.66
CA ASN A 181 12.75 6.62 -15.74
C ASN A 181 13.20 5.80 -14.51
N ALA A 182 12.33 4.96 -13.96
CA ALA A 182 12.70 4.04 -12.88
C ALA A 182 13.82 3.07 -13.30
N LEU A 183 13.76 2.53 -14.53
CA LEU A 183 14.84 1.67 -15.06
C LEU A 183 16.19 2.40 -15.20
N LYS A 184 16.18 3.66 -15.64
CA LYS A 184 17.41 4.47 -15.74
C LYS A 184 18.03 4.70 -14.37
N GLU A 185 17.19 4.96 -13.37
CA GLU A 185 17.64 5.21 -12.01
C GLU A 185 18.20 3.93 -11.37
N ALA A 186 17.49 2.81 -11.49
CA ALA A 186 17.97 1.51 -11.02
C ALA A 186 19.33 1.14 -11.64
N ALA A 187 19.53 1.42 -12.94
CA ALA A 187 20.80 1.18 -13.63
C ALA A 187 21.94 2.12 -13.17
N ARG A 188 21.62 3.31 -12.62
CA ARG A 188 22.59 4.26 -12.08
C ARG A 188 23.12 3.82 -10.71
N ILE A 189 22.28 3.12 -9.94
CA ILE A 189 22.57 2.70 -8.57
C ILE A 189 23.18 1.29 -8.53
N ALA A 190 22.99 0.48 -9.58
CA ALA A 190 23.59 -0.84 -9.71
C ALA A 190 25.14 -0.74 -9.78
N PRO A 191 25.88 -1.44 -8.88
CA PRO A 191 27.34 -1.39 -8.78
C PRO A 191 28.08 -2.08 -9.94
#